data_AF-A0AAX1VWT8-F1
#
_entry.id   AF-A0AAX1VWT8-F1
#
_cell.length_a   1.000
_cell.length_b   1.000
_cell.length_c   1.000
_cell.angle_alpha   90.00
_cell.angle_beta   90.00
_cell.angle_gamma   90.00
#
_symmetry.space_group_name_H-M   'P 1'
#
loop_
_entity.id
_entity.type
_entity.pdbx_description
1 polymer ?
#
loop_
_entity_poly.entity_id
_entity_poly.type
_entity_poly.pdbx_seq_one_letter_code
_entity_poly.pdbx_strand_id
1 'polypeptide(L)'
;MIFNSGRTTAAHAGDRRTMQALPDNPLDATSTEQRWSVRALIVDDDVAIRELLCDYLTRFNINARGVTDGTQMRQALTDETFDVVVLDLMLPGEDGLSLCRWLRSTSDIPILMLTARCEPTDRIIGLELGADDYMAKPFEPRELVARIQTILRRVRDERSDQRTTIRFDAWRLNSVLRQLTAADGLVVPLSNAEFRLLRVFLERPHRVLSREQLLDAARGRSIEAFDRSIDLLVSRLRQKLGDDPKNPQLIKTVRGEGYLFDARELG
;
A
#
# COMPACT_ATOMS: atom_id res chain seq x y z
N MET A 1 -69.59 -58.65 43.24
CA MET A 1 -70.09 -58.04 44.48
C MET A 1 -68.93 -57.32 45.15
N ILE A 2 -69.15 -56.04 45.51
CA ILE A 2 -68.43 -55.25 46.53
C ILE A 2 -67.12 -54.52 46.12
N PHE A 3 -67.30 -53.20 45.90
CA PHE A 3 -66.55 -51.99 46.35
C PHE A 3 -64.99 -51.98 46.39
N ASN A 4 -64.32 -51.05 45.68
CA ASN A 4 -63.98 -49.65 46.07
C ASN A 4 -62.83 -49.63 47.11
N SER A 5 -61.78 -48.82 47.11
CA SER A 5 -61.50 -47.47 46.61
C SER A 5 -59.99 -47.25 46.78
N GLY A 6 -59.37 -46.42 45.94
CA GLY A 6 -57.99 -46.02 46.16
C GLY A 6 -57.42 -45.16 45.03
N ARG A 7 -58.09 -44.03 44.77
CA ARG A 7 -57.59 -42.89 43.95
C ARG A 7 -56.12 -42.60 44.30
N THR A 8 -55.26 -42.15 43.38
CA THR A 8 -55.26 -40.74 42.91
C THR A 8 -54.21 -40.57 41.78
N THR A 9 -54.69 -40.11 40.61
CA THR A 9 -54.05 -39.31 39.52
C THR A 9 -52.66 -39.71 39.02
N ALA A 10 -52.52 -40.23 37.79
CA ALA A 10 -52.49 -39.51 36.50
C ALA A 10 -51.29 -38.55 36.37
N ALA A 11 -50.50 -38.49 35.29
CA ALA A 11 -50.40 -39.22 34.03
C ALA A 11 -49.10 -38.70 33.34
N HIS A 12 -48.57 -39.49 32.39
CA HIS A 12 -47.64 -39.08 31.31
C HIS A 12 -46.21 -38.71 31.76
N ALA A 13 -45.13 -39.03 31.05
CA ALA A 13 -44.85 -39.63 29.75
C ALA A 13 -43.45 -40.28 29.87
N GLY A 14 -43.10 -41.28 29.09
CA GLY A 14 -42.42 -40.98 27.82
C GLY A 14 -40.95 -41.39 27.89
N ASP A 15 -40.75 -42.66 27.58
CA ASP A 15 -39.60 -43.30 26.93
C ASP A 15 -38.15 -43.14 27.43
N ARG A 16 -37.50 -44.31 27.48
CA ARG A 16 -36.17 -44.58 28.05
C ARG A 16 -35.05 -43.99 27.18
N ARG A 17 -34.32 -43.01 27.72
CA ARG A 17 -32.99 -42.61 27.25
C ARG A 17 -31.91 -43.35 28.05
N THR A 18 -31.03 -44.03 27.34
CA THR A 18 -29.80 -44.64 27.84
C THR A 18 -28.88 -43.55 28.37
N MET A 19 -28.56 -43.62 29.67
CA MET A 19 -27.53 -42.79 30.32
C MET A 19 -26.16 -43.17 29.77
N GLN A 20 -25.48 -42.24 29.11
CA GLN A 20 -24.05 -42.28 28.88
C GLN A 20 -23.43 -41.09 29.59
N ALA A 21 -22.47 -41.38 30.46
CA ALA A 21 -21.78 -40.42 31.32
C ALA A 21 -21.17 -39.27 30.51
N LEU A 22 -21.40 -38.04 30.99
CA LEU A 22 -20.73 -36.82 30.54
C LEU A 22 -19.25 -36.88 30.95
N PRO A 23 -18.29 -36.63 30.05
CA PRO A 23 -16.96 -36.23 30.49
C PRO A 23 -16.97 -34.75 30.89
N ASP A 24 -16.36 -34.48 32.04
CA ASP A 24 -15.99 -33.16 32.54
C ASP A 24 -15.03 -32.47 31.55
N ASN A 25 -15.45 -31.38 30.91
CA ASN A 25 -14.50 -30.31 30.59
C ASN A 25 -15.20 -28.96 30.42
N PRO A 26 -15.10 -28.04 31.41
CA PRO A 26 -15.45 -26.65 31.20
C PRO A 26 -14.30 -25.93 30.52
N LEU A 27 -14.61 -25.26 29.40
CA LEU A 27 -13.83 -24.16 28.81
C LEU A 27 -12.52 -24.56 28.11
N ASP A 28 -12.64 -25.23 26.95
CA ASP A 28 -11.73 -24.91 25.84
C ASP A 28 -12.04 -23.47 25.40
N ALA A 29 -11.32 -22.53 26.01
CA ALA A 29 -11.19 -21.18 25.52
C ALA A 29 -10.57 -21.28 24.12
N THR A 30 -11.42 -21.29 23.09
CA THR A 30 -11.01 -21.03 21.72
C THR A 30 -10.20 -19.75 21.72
N SER A 31 -8.89 -19.90 21.57
CA SER A 31 -7.94 -18.86 21.26
C SER A 31 -8.47 -18.10 20.05
N THR A 32 -9.07 -16.94 20.31
CA THR A 32 -9.31 -15.91 19.30
C THR A 32 -7.96 -15.59 18.69
N GLU A 33 -7.62 -16.24 17.58
CA GLU A 33 -6.49 -15.85 16.75
C GLU A 33 -6.70 -14.37 16.44
N GLN A 34 -5.85 -13.53 17.02
CA GLN A 34 -5.92 -12.09 16.83
C GLN A 34 -5.59 -11.82 15.36
N ARG A 35 -6.62 -11.78 14.51
CA ARG A 35 -6.46 -11.49 13.08
C ARG A 35 -6.07 -10.04 12.94
N TRP A 36 -4.77 -9.79 12.84
CA TRP A 36 -4.25 -8.47 12.57
C TRP A 36 -4.76 -7.98 11.21
N SER A 37 -5.27 -6.76 11.18
CA SER A 37 -5.87 -6.18 9.97
C SER A 37 -4.84 -5.64 8.97
N VAL A 38 -3.59 -5.48 9.42
CA VAL A 38 -2.49 -4.86 8.68
C VAL A 38 -1.18 -5.50 9.13
N ARG A 39 -0.28 -5.80 8.19
CA ARG A 39 1.10 -6.24 8.44
C ARG A 39 2.10 -5.18 8.00
N ALA A 40 2.99 -4.78 8.88
CA ALA A 40 4.05 -3.82 8.59
C ALA A 40 5.43 -4.50 8.67
N LEU A 41 6.34 -4.12 7.79
CA LEU A 41 7.76 -4.46 7.90
C LEU A 41 8.52 -3.20 8.33
N ILE A 42 9.27 -3.26 9.42
CA ILE A 42 10.12 -2.17 9.89
C ILE A 42 11.57 -2.55 9.63
N VAL A 43 12.27 -1.73 8.85
CA VAL A 43 13.68 -1.91 8.50
C VAL A 43 14.47 -0.78 9.14
N ASP A 44 15.14 -1.08 10.24
CA ASP A 44 15.88 -0.12 11.07
C ASP A 44 16.96 -0.89 11.84
N ASP A 45 18.21 -0.42 11.80
CA ASP A 45 19.32 -1.07 12.50
C ASP A 45 19.27 -0.83 14.01
N ASP A 46 18.59 0.23 14.46
CA ASP A 46 18.36 0.50 15.87
C ASP A 46 17.34 -0.50 16.46
N VAL A 47 17.86 -1.43 17.26
CA VAL A 47 17.06 -2.46 17.94
C VAL A 47 16.01 -1.86 18.87
N ALA A 48 16.36 -0.81 19.62
CA ALA A 48 15.47 -0.23 20.61
C ALA A 48 14.30 0.50 19.95
N ILE A 49 14.56 1.27 18.87
CA ILE A 49 13.50 1.89 18.06
C ILE A 49 12.60 0.81 17.47
N ARG A 50 13.17 -0.23 16.88
CA ARG A 50 12.40 -1.27 16.21
C ARG A 50 11.49 -2.04 17.16
N GLU A 51 11.99 -2.43 18.33
CA GLU A 51 11.18 -3.09 19.37
C GLU A 51 10.06 -2.17 19.87
N LEU A 52 10.40 -0.90 20.17
CA LEU A 52 9.42 0.10 20.58
C LEU A 52 8.30 0.26 19.56
N LEU A 53 8.63 0.36 18.27
CA LEU A 53 7.65 0.52 17.21
C LEU A 53 6.81 -0.74 16.99
N CYS A 54 7.43 -1.92 17.01
CA CYS A 54 6.71 -3.18 16.88
C CYS A 54 5.65 -3.31 17.99
N ASP A 55 6.05 -3.09 19.24
CA ASP A 55 5.15 -3.16 20.39
C ASP A 55 4.05 -2.08 20.32
N TYR A 56 4.42 -0.86 19.94
CA TYR A 56 3.47 0.25 19.86
C TYR A 56 2.38 0.01 18.80
N LEU A 57 2.77 -0.50 17.63
CA LEU A 57 1.86 -0.73 16.50
C LEU A 57 0.81 -1.81 16.79
N THR A 58 1.12 -2.79 17.64
CA THR A 58 0.14 -3.82 18.05
C THR A 58 -1.14 -3.22 18.66
N ARG A 59 -1.01 -2.09 19.37
CA ARG A 59 -2.12 -1.34 19.99
C ARG A 59 -3.10 -0.77 18.96
N PHE A 60 -2.68 -0.67 17.70
CA PHE A 60 -3.46 -0.17 16.58
C PHE A 60 -3.85 -1.28 15.59
N ASN A 61 -3.81 -2.55 16.02
CA ASN A 61 -4.12 -3.73 15.21
C ASN A 61 -3.26 -3.87 13.94
N ILE A 62 -2.01 -3.39 14.02
CA ILE A 62 -0.95 -3.54 13.03
C ILE A 62 0.07 -4.52 13.60
N ASN A 63 0.28 -5.66 12.94
CA ASN A 63 1.37 -6.58 13.28
C ASN A 63 2.62 -6.13 12.54
N ALA A 64 3.66 -5.77 13.28
CA ALA A 64 4.92 -5.34 12.70
C ALA A 64 6.01 -6.40 12.90
N ARG A 65 6.73 -6.73 11.82
CA ARG A 65 7.97 -7.50 11.86
C ARG A 65 9.14 -6.54 11.72
N GLY A 66 10.11 -6.62 12.63
CA GLY A 66 11.33 -5.84 12.57
C GLY A 66 12.49 -6.60 11.93
N VAL A 67 13.26 -5.96 11.05
CA VAL A 67 14.53 -6.42 10.49
C VAL A 67 15.58 -5.32 10.54
N THR A 68 16.87 -5.67 10.52
CA THR A 68 17.97 -4.71 10.71
C THR A 68 18.62 -4.20 9.43
N ASP A 69 18.41 -4.87 8.30
CA ASP A 69 19.15 -4.58 7.07
C ASP A 69 18.40 -5.04 5.81
N GLY A 70 18.95 -4.66 4.65
CA GLY A 70 18.41 -4.99 3.34
C GLY A 70 18.34 -6.49 3.03
N THR A 71 19.26 -7.30 3.55
CA THR A 71 19.26 -8.75 3.34
C THR A 71 18.10 -9.40 4.07
N GLN A 72 17.91 -9.05 5.33
CA GLN A 72 16.77 -9.54 6.13
C GLN A 72 15.44 -8.99 5.63
N MET A 73 15.41 -7.75 5.13
CA MET A 73 14.24 -7.19 4.44
C MET A 73 13.84 -8.06 3.23
N ARG A 74 14.80 -8.38 2.35
CA ARG A 74 14.56 -9.23 1.18
C ARG A 74 14.05 -10.62 1.56
N GLN A 75 14.66 -11.22 2.58
CA GLN A 75 14.24 -12.52 3.10
C GLN A 75 12.81 -12.45 3.66
N ALA A 76 12.51 -11.47 4.52
CA ALA A 76 11.18 -11.30 5.09
C ALA A 76 10.10 -11.12 4.02
N LEU A 77 10.37 -10.32 2.98
CA LEU A 77 9.46 -10.12 1.84
C LEU A 77 9.24 -11.38 1.00
N THR A 78 10.12 -12.37 1.10
CA THR A 78 9.97 -13.69 0.46
C THR A 78 9.15 -14.64 1.33
N ASP A 79 9.38 -14.59 2.65
CA ASP A 79 8.71 -15.46 3.63
C ASP A 79 7.24 -15.07 3.85
N GLU A 80 6.95 -13.77 3.79
CA GLU A 80 5.69 -13.19 4.27
C GLU A 80 5.23 -12.01 3.40
N THR A 81 3.92 -11.75 3.41
CA THR A 81 3.33 -10.56 2.79
C THR A 81 3.19 -9.41 3.78
N PHE A 82 3.41 -8.18 3.30
CA PHE A 82 3.26 -6.95 4.07
C PHE A 82 2.39 -5.94 3.34
N ASP A 83 1.66 -5.14 4.11
CA ASP A 83 0.78 -4.07 3.61
C ASP A 83 1.49 -2.71 3.56
N VAL A 84 2.58 -2.55 4.31
CA VAL A 84 3.40 -1.34 4.35
C VAL A 84 4.83 -1.68 4.79
N VAL A 85 5.81 -0.96 4.27
CA VAL A 85 7.21 -1.01 4.70
C VAL A 85 7.59 0.34 5.30
N VAL A 86 8.14 0.33 6.51
CA VAL A 86 8.76 1.48 7.16
C VAL A 86 10.26 1.28 7.04
N LEU A 87 10.97 2.16 6.34
CA LEU A 87 12.36 1.97 5.94
C LEU A 87 13.24 3.12 6.42
N ASP A 88 14.22 2.84 7.27
CA ASP A 88 15.27 3.82 7.57
C ASP A 88 16.14 4.07 6.34
N LEU A 89 16.46 5.34 6.11
CA LEU A 89 17.41 5.79 5.10
C LEU A 89 18.84 5.42 5.49
N MET A 90 19.18 5.50 6.77
CA MET A 90 20.55 5.32 7.27
C MET A 90 20.76 3.89 7.78
N LEU A 91 20.83 2.91 6.87
CA LEU A 91 21.15 1.53 7.22
C LEU A 91 22.64 1.20 7.02
N PRO A 92 23.22 0.30 7.84
CA PRO A 92 24.57 -0.18 7.63
C PRO A 92 24.66 -1.04 6.37
N GLY A 93 25.71 -0.82 5.58
CA GLY A 93 26.04 -1.61 4.38
C GLY A 93 25.32 -1.13 3.11
N GLU A 94 24.00 -1.22 3.06
CA GLU A 94 23.20 -0.80 1.89
C GLU A 94 22.34 0.43 2.24
N ASP A 95 22.48 1.49 1.45
CA ASP A 95 21.71 2.73 1.63
C ASP A 95 20.20 2.50 1.42
N GLY A 96 19.37 3.02 2.33
CA GLY A 96 17.92 2.86 2.33
C GLY A 96 17.26 3.40 1.05
N LEU A 97 17.85 4.38 0.38
CA LEU A 97 17.38 4.84 -0.93
C LEU A 97 17.54 3.77 -2.02
N SER A 98 18.62 2.99 -1.97
CA SER A 98 18.85 1.89 -2.91
C SER A 98 17.88 0.74 -2.67
N LEU A 99 17.59 0.43 -1.39
CA LEU A 99 16.55 -0.52 -1.01
C LEU A 99 15.15 -0.07 -1.43
N CYS A 100 14.83 1.22 -1.30
CA CYS A 100 13.58 1.78 -1.78
C CYS A 100 13.42 1.60 -3.30
N ARG A 101 14.47 1.86 -4.09
CA ARG A 101 14.47 1.64 -5.55
C ARG A 101 14.23 0.17 -5.89
N TRP A 102 14.94 -0.73 -5.21
CA TRP A 102 14.81 -2.17 -5.43
C TRP A 102 13.42 -2.68 -5.04
N LEU A 103 12.90 -2.27 -3.89
CA LEU A 103 11.55 -2.68 -3.46
C LEU A 103 10.50 -2.16 -4.44
N ARG A 104 10.65 -0.91 -4.92
CA ARG A 104 9.71 -0.36 -5.89
C ARG A 104 9.77 -1.01 -7.27
N SER A 105 10.92 -1.53 -7.69
CA SER A 105 11.02 -2.27 -8.97
C SER A 105 10.45 -3.68 -8.89
N THR A 106 10.26 -4.21 -7.69
CA THR A 106 9.81 -5.59 -7.45
C THR A 106 8.43 -5.68 -6.80
N SER A 107 7.90 -4.58 -6.25
CA SER A 107 6.67 -4.57 -5.47
C SER A 107 5.97 -3.21 -5.44
N ASP A 108 4.65 -3.24 -5.29
CA ASP A 108 3.79 -2.07 -5.08
C ASP A 108 3.51 -1.76 -3.61
N ILE A 109 4.12 -2.52 -2.68
CA ILE A 109 3.96 -2.28 -1.24
C ILE A 109 4.30 -0.82 -0.93
N PRO A 110 3.42 -0.10 -0.20
CA PRO A 110 3.68 1.27 0.18
C PRO A 110 4.90 1.41 1.10
N ILE A 111 5.71 2.44 0.88
CA ILE A 111 6.97 2.67 1.61
C ILE A 111 6.89 4.01 2.36
N LEU A 112 7.03 3.98 3.68
CA LEU A 112 7.22 5.15 4.53
C LEU A 112 8.70 5.22 4.95
N MET A 113 9.41 6.22 4.46
CA MET A 113 10.83 6.39 4.79
C MET A 113 11.00 7.11 6.13
N LEU A 114 11.92 6.62 6.97
CA LEU A 114 12.42 7.29 8.16
C LEU A 114 13.80 7.90 7.87
N THR A 115 14.12 9.04 8.46
CA THR A 115 15.43 9.66 8.27
C THR A 115 15.91 10.41 9.50
N ALA A 116 17.21 10.52 9.71
CA ALA A 116 17.79 11.54 10.59
C ALA A 116 18.16 12.83 9.85
N ARG A 117 18.15 12.82 8.51
CA ARG A 117 18.52 13.97 7.68
C ARG A 117 17.27 14.76 7.28
N CYS A 118 17.09 15.91 7.93
CA CYS A 118 16.00 16.85 7.67
C CYS A 118 16.26 17.80 6.50
N GLU A 119 17.33 17.59 5.72
CA GLU A 119 17.53 18.44 4.55
C GLU A 119 16.39 18.23 3.54
N PRO A 120 15.77 19.31 3.03
CA PRO A 120 14.70 19.20 2.05
C PRO A 120 15.07 18.31 0.84
N THR A 121 16.34 18.30 0.46
CA THR A 121 16.90 17.49 -0.64
C THR A 121 16.73 15.98 -0.43
N ASP A 122 16.97 15.47 0.79
CA ASP A 122 16.90 14.03 1.07
C ASP A 122 15.45 13.51 1.03
N ARG A 123 14.50 14.34 1.50
CA ARG A 123 13.06 14.07 1.37
C ARG A 123 12.60 14.04 -0.09
N ILE A 124 13.15 14.93 -0.92
CA ILE A 124 12.86 14.97 -2.37
C ILE A 124 13.33 13.67 -3.03
N ILE A 125 14.57 13.24 -2.75
CA ILE A 125 15.16 12.01 -3.30
C ILE A 125 14.38 10.76 -2.84
N GLY A 126 14.04 10.63 -1.56
CA GLY A 126 13.29 9.47 -1.06
C GLY A 126 11.94 9.28 -1.76
N LEU A 127 11.19 10.36 -1.91
CA LEU A 127 9.94 10.33 -2.66
C LEU A 127 10.17 10.09 -4.17
N GLU A 128 11.35 10.44 -4.73
CA GLU A 128 11.66 10.31 -6.17
C GLU A 128 11.92 8.87 -6.55
N LEU A 129 12.48 8.13 -5.61
CA LEU A 129 12.84 6.73 -5.72
C LEU A 129 11.68 5.80 -5.37
N GLY A 130 10.51 6.36 -5.04
CA GLY A 130 9.26 5.61 -4.93
C GLY A 130 8.70 5.48 -3.52
N ALA A 131 9.17 6.25 -2.53
CA ALA A 131 8.50 6.32 -1.23
C ALA A 131 7.10 6.98 -1.35
N ASP A 132 6.15 6.50 -0.56
CA ASP A 132 4.78 7.02 -0.50
C ASP A 132 4.62 8.16 0.52
N ASP A 133 5.46 8.17 1.55
CA ASP A 133 5.59 9.28 2.50
C ASP A 133 6.98 9.24 3.18
N TYR A 134 7.29 10.28 3.95
CA TYR A 134 8.58 10.49 4.59
C TYR A 134 8.40 11.10 5.99
N MET A 135 9.15 10.62 6.97
CA MET A 135 9.09 11.06 8.37
C MET A 135 10.50 11.28 8.94
N ALA A 136 10.72 12.42 9.57
CA ALA A 136 11.99 12.76 10.20
C ALA A 136 12.09 12.23 11.63
N LYS A 137 13.27 11.72 12.01
CA LYS A 137 13.69 11.39 13.38
C LYS A 137 14.23 12.65 14.07
N PRO A 138 13.90 12.90 15.34
CA PRO A 138 12.99 12.11 16.18
C PRO A 138 11.52 12.37 15.80
N PHE A 139 10.70 11.33 15.86
CA PHE A 139 9.26 11.40 15.62
C PHE A 139 8.49 10.82 16.82
N GLU A 140 7.23 11.21 16.94
CA GLU A 140 6.32 10.63 17.92
C GLU A 140 5.67 9.36 17.34
N PRO A 141 5.66 8.20 18.03
CA PRO A 141 5.07 6.96 17.50
C PRO A 141 3.61 7.10 17.03
N ARG A 142 2.82 8.00 17.64
CA ARG A 142 1.46 8.32 17.17
C ARG A 142 1.44 8.91 15.75
N GLU A 143 2.43 9.73 15.41
CA GLU A 143 2.54 10.30 14.08
C GLU A 143 2.82 9.20 13.05
N LEU A 144 3.69 8.23 13.38
CA LEU A 144 3.99 7.08 12.52
C LEU A 144 2.71 6.31 12.17
N VAL A 145 1.89 6.00 13.19
CA VAL A 145 0.61 5.33 13.01
C VAL A 145 -0.31 6.12 12.07
N ALA A 146 -0.43 7.43 12.28
CA ALA A 146 -1.29 8.28 11.47
C ALA A 146 -0.85 8.31 10.00
N ARG A 147 0.46 8.32 9.73
CA ARG A 147 1.01 8.25 8.37
C ARG A 147 0.75 6.88 7.73
N ILE A 148 1.02 5.79 8.44
CA ILE A 148 0.73 4.43 7.96
C ILE A 148 -0.76 4.30 7.60
N GLN A 149 -1.67 4.70 8.48
CA GLN A 149 -3.11 4.63 8.23
C GLN A 149 -3.52 5.48 7.03
N THR A 150 -2.93 6.67 6.87
CA THR A 150 -3.20 7.56 5.72
C THR A 150 -2.76 6.92 4.41
N ILE A 151 -1.56 6.31 4.38
CA ILE A 151 -1.03 5.59 3.21
C ILE A 151 -1.95 4.42 2.85
N LEU A 152 -2.31 3.59 3.83
CA LEU A 152 -3.16 2.41 3.61
C LEU A 152 -4.58 2.76 3.18
N ARG A 153 -5.13 3.89 3.66
CA ARG A 153 -6.42 4.41 3.18
C ARG A 153 -6.33 4.80 1.70
N ARG A 154 -5.27 5.49 1.29
CA ARG A 154 -5.06 5.87 -0.13
C ARG A 154 -5.00 4.66 -1.05
N VAL A 155 -4.28 3.60 -0.64
CA VAL A 155 -4.22 2.36 -1.43
C VAL A 155 -5.60 1.70 -1.56
N ARG A 156 -6.42 1.74 -0.51
CA ARG A 156 -7.79 1.22 -0.55
C ARG A 156 -8.70 2.05 -1.45
N ASP A 157 -8.64 3.37 -1.35
CA ASP A 157 -9.44 4.28 -2.17
C ASP A 157 -9.07 4.15 -3.66
N GLU A 158 -7.77 4.03 -3.99
CA GLU A 158 -7.30 3.78 -5.36
C GLU A 158 -7.75 2.42 -5.92
N ARG A 159 -7.89 1.40 -5.06
CA ARG A 159 -8.40 0.07 -5.45
C ARG A 159 -9.92 0.05 -5.64
N SER A 160 -10.66 1.02 -5.11
CA SER A 160 -12.13 1.09 -5.19
C SER A 160 -12.63 1.66 -6.53
N ASP A 161 -11.78 2.30 -7.34
CA ASP A 161 -12.15 2.80 -8.67
C ASP A 161 -12.15 1.65 -9.70
N GLN A 162 -13.35 1.14 -10.00
CA GLN A 162 -13.63 -0.11 -10.73
C GLN A 162 -13.26 -0.15 -12.24
N ARG A 163 -12.26 0.61 -12.71
CA ARG A 163 -11.56 0.31 -13.96
C ARG A 163 -10.21 -0.28 -13.64
N THR A 164 -10.20 -1.59 -13.38
CA THR A 164 -9.00 -2.38 -13.06
C THR A 164 -7.96 -2.30 -14.19
N THR A 165 -8.40 -2.05 -15.42
CA THR A 165 -7.53 -1.88 -16.58
C THR A 165 -8.06 -0.76 -17.47
N ILE A 166 -7.19 0.20 -17.83
CA ILE A 166 -7.46 1.23 -18.84
C ILE A 166 -6.60 0.91 -20.06
N ARG A 167 -7.22 0.78 -21.23
CA ARG A 167 -6.52 0.65 -22.51
C ARG A 167 -6.37 2.02 -23.15
N PHE A 168 -5.22 2.25 -23.76
CA PHE A 168 -4.95 3.44 -24.55
C PHE A 168 -3.82 3.13 -25.52
N ASP A 169 -4.00 3.43 -26.80
CA ASP A 169 -3.03 3.11 -27.85
C ASP A 169 -2.53 1.65 -27.72
N ALA A 170 -1.24 1.38 -27.87
CA ALA A 170 -0.62 0.07 -27.65
C ALA A 170 -0.44 -0.35 -26.17
N TRP A 171 -1.05 0.35 -25.21
CA TRP A 171 -0.82 0.17 -23.78
C TRP A 171 -2.07 -0.28 -23.02
N ARG A 172 -1.84 -1.06 -21.95
CA ARG A 172 -2.85 -1.37 -20.93
C ARG A 172 -2.30 -0.98 -19.57
N LEU A 173 -2.97 -0.06 -18.88
CA LEU A 173 -2.67 0.30 -17.51
C LEU A 173 -3.49 -0.55 -16.55
N ASN A 174 -2.83 -1.43 -15.81
CA ASN A 174 -3.44 -2.06 -14.63
C ASN A 174 -3.38 -1.08 -13.46
N SER A 175 -4.55 -0.66 -12.98
CA SER A 175 -4.64 0.38 -11.95
C SER A 175 -4.45 -0.16 -10.53
N VAL A 176 -4.59 -1.48 -10.34
CA VAL A 176 -4.35 -2.14 -9.04
C VAL A 176 -2.87 -2.45 -8.86
N LEU A 177 -2.22 -2.96 -9.92
CA LEU A 177 -0.80 -3.29 -9.94
C LEU A 177 0.09 -2.12 -10.40
N ARG A 178 -0.49 -0.95 -10.69
CA ARG A 178 0.20 0.25 -11.20
C ARG A 178 1.27 -0.06 -12.25
N GLN A 179 0.90 -0.90 -13.21
CA GLN A 179 1.79 -1.42 -14.24
C GLN A 179 1.20 -1.17 -15.62
N LEU A 180 2.08 -0.85 -16.56
CA LEU A 180 1.76 -0.83 -17.97
C LEU A 180 2.09 -2.18 -18.59
N THR A 181 1.26 -2.62 -19.52
CA THR A 181 1.55 -3.75 -20.41
C THR A 181 1.49 -3.25 -21.84
N ALA A 182 2.61 -3.38 -22.56
CA ALA A 182 2.68 -3.07 -23.99
C ALA A 182 1.99 -4.17 -24.84
N ALA A 183 1.76 -3.88 -26.11
CA ALA A 183 1.13 -4.82 -27.04
C ALA A 183 1.92 -6.13 -27.24
N ASP A 184 3.25 -6.09 -27.07
CA ASP A 184 4.15 -7.25 -27.13
C ASP A 184 4.19 -8.05 -25.81
N GLY A 185 3.46 -7.61 -24.78
CA GLY A 185 3.41 -8.24 -23.47
C GLY A 185 4.46 -7.74 -22.47
N LEU A 186 5.33 -6.78 -22.84
CA LEU A 186 6.29 -6.19 -21.91
C LEU A 186 5.55 -5.49 -20.76
N VAL A 187 5.84 -5.91 -19.53
CA VAL A 187 5.31 -5.30 -18.31
C VAL A 187 6.29 -4.25 -17.78
N VAL A 188 5.79 -3.03 -17.60
CA VAL A 188 6.56 -1.88 -17.15
C VAL A 188 5.94 -1.34 -15.84
N PRO A 189 6.61 -1.50 -14.69
CA PRO A 189 6.12 -0.94 -13.44
C PRO A 189 6.24 0.59 -13.42
N LEU A 190 5.24 1.23 -12.82
CA LEU A 190 5.19 2.66 -12.57
C LEU A 190 5.37 2.93 -11.08
N SER A 191 6.17 3.95 -10.75
CA SER A 191 6.13 4.56 -9.42
C SER A 191 4.76 5.21 -9.17
N ASN A 192 4.45 5.48 -7.89
CA ASN A 192 3.20 6.12 -7.53
C ASN A 192 3.01 7.51 -8.19
N ALA A 193 4.10 8.29 -8.30
CA ALA A 193 4.06 9.59 -8.96
C ALA A 193 3.81 9.47 -10.48
N GLU A 194 4.46 8.52 -11.15
CA GLU A 194 4.26 8.26 -12.58
C GLU A 194 2.84 7.73 -12.85
N PHE A 195 2.36 6.82 -12.02
CA PHE A 195 0.99 6.28 -12.09
C PHE A 195 -0.04 7.40 -11.94
N ARG A 196 0.09 8.26 -10.92
CA ARG A 196 -0.83 9.39 -10.74
C ARG A 196 -0.77 10.37 -11.90
N LEU A 197 0.43 10.71 -12.37
CA LEU A 197 0.57 11.59 -13.53
C LEU A 197 -0.14 11.00 -14.76
N LEU A 198 0.10 9.72 -15.06
CA LEU A 198 -0.54 9.04 -16.17
C LEU A 198 -2.06 8.96 -15.99
N ARG A 199 -2.55 8.67 -14.78
CA ARG A 199 -3.99 8.68 -14.45
C ARG A 199 -4.65 10.01 -14.78
N VAL A 200 -4.03 11.12 -14.37
CA VAL A 200 -4.53 12.47 -14.66
C VAL A 200 -4.60 12.74 -16.16
N PHE A 201 -3.59 12.31 -16.91
CA PHE A 201 -3.58 12.39 -18.36
C PHE A 201 -4.69 11.55 -19.00
N LEU A 202 -4.90 10.32 -18.53
CA LEU A 202 -5.93 9.40 -19.04
C LEU A 202 -7.36 9.83 -18.69
N GLU A 203 -7.55 10.53 -17.56
CA GLU A 203 -8.84 11.10 -17.17
C GLU A 203 -9.19 12.37 -17.95
N ARG A 204 -8.17 13.05 -18.50
CA ARG A 204 -8.31 14.33 -19.23
C ARG A 204 -7.54 14.29 -20.55
N PRO A 205 -7.84 13.33 -21.44
CA PRO A 205 -7.15 13.19 -22.71
C PRO A 205 -7.42 14.40 -23.62
N HIS A 206 -6.46 14.71 -24.50
CA HIS A 206 -6.51 15.81 -25.48
C HIS A 206 -6.73 17.21 -24.87
N ARG A 207 -6.58 17.36 -23.56
CA ARG A 207 -6.63 18.64 -22.87
C ARG A 207 -5.23 19.09 -22.50
N VAL A 208 -4.94 20.37 -22.72
CA VAL A 208 -3.72 21.00 -22.20
C VAL A 208 -3.88 21.15 -20.69
N LEU A 209 -2.97 20.53 -19.95
CA LEU A 209 -2.87 20.61 -18.50
C LEU A 209 -1.64 21.42 -18.14
N SER A 210 -1.85 22.46 -17.33
CA SER A 210 -0.75 23.30 -16.87
C SER A 210 0.18 22.52 -15.95
N ARG A 211 1.42 22.99 -15.84
CA ARG A 211 2.41 22.43 -14.91
C ARG A 211 1.88 22.37 -13.49
N GLU A 212 1.23 23.44 -13.05
CA GLU A 212 0.58 23.52 -11.74
C GLU A 212 -0.56 22.50 -11.60
N GLN A 213 -1.44 22.38 -12.60
CA GLN A 213 -2.54 21.40 -12.58
C GLN A 213 -2.04 19.96 -12.50
N LEU A 214 -0.95 19.65 -13.22
CA LEU A 214 -0.32 18.33 -13.19
C LEU A 214 0.37 18.07 -11.85
N LEU A 215 1.04 19.07 -11.28
CA LEU A 215 1.64 18.98 -9.96
C LEU A 215 0.59 18.74 -8.88
N ASP A 216 -0.49 19.51 -8.87
CA ASP A 216 -1.56 19.39 -7.88
C ASP A 216 -2.25 18.03 -7.96
N ALA A 217 -2.51 17.55 -9.17
CA ALA A 217 -3.15 16.26 -9.39
C ALA A 217 -2.20 15.07 -9.09
N ALA A 218 -0.89 15.21 -9.33
CA ALA A 218 0.11 14.20 -8.99
C ALA A 218 0.50 14.17 -7.49
N ARG A 219 0.15 15.21 -6.71
CA ARG A 219 0.43 15.31 -5.26
C ARG A 219 -0.69 14.75 -4.37
N GLY A 220 -1.94 14.75 -4.85
CA GLY A 220 -3.11 14.39 -4.03
C GLY A 220 -3.40 15.41 -2.91
N ARG A 221 -4.42 15.15 -2.06
CA ARG A 221 -4.86 16.03 -0.96
C ARG A 221 -3.93 16.04 0.28
N SER A 222 -2.62 16.15 0.10
CA SER A 222 -1.70 16.47 1.21
C SER A 222 -0.78 17.62 0.84
N ILE A 223 -0.80 18.63 1.70
CA ILE A 223 -0.05 19.87 1.61
C ILE A 223 1.43 19.60 1.92
N GLU A 224 2.30 20.27 1.16
CA GLU A 224 3.75 20.48 1.37
C GLU A 224 4.72 19.28 1.17
N ALA A 225 5.21 19.18 -0.07
CA ALA A 225 6.64 18.98 -0.36
C ALA A 225 6.99 19.65 -1.70
N PHE A 226 7.89 20.62 -1.65
CA PHE A 226 8.29 21.47 -2.77
C PHE A 226 9.04 20.69 -3.87
N ASP A 227 8.75 21.15 -5.09
CA ASP A 227 9.53 21.11 -6.33
C ASP A 227 10.21 19.80 -6.77
N ARG A 228 9.41 18.90 -7.35
CA ARG A 228 9.86 18.24 -8.58
C ARG A 228 9.46 19.10 -9.75
N SER A 229 10.40 19.33 -10.67
CA SER A 229 10.02 19.77 -11.99
C SER A 229 9.09 18.70 -12.59
N ILE A 230 7.84 19.08 -12.83
CA ILE A 230 6.90 18.25 -13.58
C ILE A 230 7.50 17.77 -14.90
N ASP A 231 8.43 18.54 -15.48
CA ASP A 231 9.13 18.20 -16.71
C ASP A 231 10.00 16.93 -16.53
N LEU A 232 10.62 16.73 -15.36
CA LEU A 232 11.39 15.52 -15.06
C LEU A 232 10.46 14.30 -14.92
N LEU A 233 9.32 14.45 -14.25
CA LEU A 233 8.34 13.37 -14.10
C LEU A 233 7.73 12.98 -15.46
N VAL A 234 7.43 13.98 -16.30
CA VAL A 234 7.01 13.78 -17.69
C VAL A 234 8.11 13.07 -18.48
N SER A 235 9.39 13.45 -18.33
CA SER A 235 10.50 12.80 -19.02
C SER A 235 10.61 11.32 -18.66
N ARG A 236 10.47 10.97 -17.37
CA ARG A 236 10.50 9.56 -16.91
C ARG A 236 9.31 8.78 -17.45
N LEU A 237 8.11 9.38 -17.41
CA LEU A 237 6.92 8.75 -17.95
C LEU A 237 7.03 8.52 -19.47
N ARG A 238 7.59 9.48 -20.22
CA ARG A 238 7.89 9.30 -21.64
C ARG A 238 8.82 8.11 -21.88
N GLN A 239 9.91 8.01 -21.12
CA GLN A 239 10.83 6.88 -21.22
C GLN A 239 10.13 5.53 -20.98
N LYS A 240 9.24 5.46 -19.99
CA LYS A 240 8.44 4.26 -19.68
C LYS A 240 7.45 3.89 -20.79
N LEU A 241 6.88 4.91 -21.44
CA LEU A 241 5.95 4.75 -22.57
C LEU A 241 6.66 4.57 -23.93
N GLY A 242 7.99 4.63 -23.97
CA GLY A 242 8.74 4.63 -25.23
C GLY A 242 8.46 5.86 -26.11
N ASP A 243 8.01 6.98 -25.52
CA ASP A 243 7.64 8.20 -26.22
C ASP A 243 8.86 9.12 -26.40
N ASP A 244 9.30 9.33 -27.64
CA ASP A 244 10.49 10.15 -27.95
C ASP A 244 10.20 11.64 -27.68
N PRO A 245 10.95 12.32 -26.79
CA PRO A 245 10.79 13.76 -26.57
C PRO A 245 10.97 14.63 -27.82
N LYS A 246 11.75 14.17 -28.81
CA LYS A 246 11.96 14.89 -30.08
C LYS A 246 10.81 14.72 -31.06
N ASN A 247 10.05 13.63 -30.96
CA ASN A 247 8.90 13.33 -31.79
C ASN A 247 7.74 12.71 -30.98
N PRO A 248 7.16 13.46 -30.02
CA PRO A 248 6.22 12.91 -29.06
C PRO A 248 4.89 12.51 -29.73
N GLN A 249 4.51 11.26 -29.55
CA GLN A 249 3.22 10.72 -30.00
C GLN A 249 2.18 10.79 -28.89
N LEU A 250 2.57 10.48 -27.65
CA LEU A 250 1.65 10.39 -26.51
C LEU A 250 1.64 11.66 -25.67
N ILE A 251 2.78 12.09 -25.13
CA ILE A 251 2.84 13.27 -24.26
C ILE A 251 3.39 14.44 -25.06
N LYS A 252 2.54 15.37 -25.50
CA LYS A 252 2.92 16.55 -26.27
C LYS A 252 3.22 17.74 -25.36
N THR A 253 4.31 18.44 -25.63
CA THR A 253 4.64 19.69 -24.93
C THR A 253 3.98 20.88 -25.62
N VAL A 254 3.17 21.64 -24.89
CA VAL A 254 2.62 22.92 -25.36
C VAL A 254 3.43 24.04 -24.71
N ARG A 255 4.25 24.73 -25.52
CA ARG A 255 5.20 25.74 -25.02
C ARG A 255 4.45 26.85 -24.26
N GLY A 256 4.93 27.18 -23.07
CA GLY A 256 4.32 28.20 -22.21
C GLY A 256 3.08 27.75 -21.44
N GLU A 257 2.39 26.68 -21.87
CA GLU A 257 1.12 26.25 -21.26
C GLU A 257 1.27 25.00 -20.41
N GLY A 258 1.95 23.96 -20.90
CA GLY A 258 2.08 22.70 -20.16
C GLY A 258 2.18 21.48 -21.07
N TYR A 259 1.40 20.45 -20.75
CA TYR A 259 1.43 19.16 -21.45
C TYR A 259 0.04 18.69 -21.83
N LEU A 260 -0.03 17.92 -22.91
CA LEU A 260 -1.25 17.28 -23.41
C LEU A 260 -0.98 15.81 -23.64
N PHE A 261 -1.94 14.97 -23.29
CA PHE A 261 -1.90 13.54 -23.59
C PHE A 261 -2.76 13.23 -24.80
N ASP A 262 -2.13 12.74 -25.87
CA ASP A 262 -2.76 12.48 -27.17
C ASP A 262 -2.94 10.99 -27.41
N ALA A 263 -3.58 10.31 -26.47
CA ALA A 263 -3.85 8.89 -26.58
C ALA A 263 -5.11 8.58 -27.38
N ARG A 264 -5.07 7.52 -28.18
CA ARG A 264 -6.21 6.98 -28.93
C ARG A 264 -6.82 5.80 -28.18
N GLU A 265 -8.05 5.42 -28.54
CA GLU A 265 -8.70 4.17 -28.10
C GLU A 265 -8.79 4.00 -26.56
N LEU A 266 -9.20 5.06 -25.86
CA LEU A 266 -9.40 5.03 -24.41
C LEU A 266 -10.61 4.16 -24.03
N GLY A 267 -10.36 3.02 -23.38
CA GLY A 267 -11.37 2.00 -23.03
C GLY A 267 -11.08 1.24 -21.75
#